data_AF-A0A0H5QX95-F1
#
_entry.id   AF-A0A0H5QX95-F1
#
_cell.length_a   1.000
_cell.length_b   1.000
_cell.length_c   1.000
_cell.angle_alpha   90.00
_cell.angle_beta   90.00
_cell.angle_gamma   90.00
#
_symmetry.space_group_name_H-M   'P 1'
#
loop_
_entity.id
_entity.type
_entity.pdbx_description
1 polymer ?
#
loop_
_entity_poly.entity_id
_entity_poly.type
_entity_poly.pdbx_seq_one_letter_code
_entity_poly.pdbx_strand_id
1 'polypeptide(L)'
;MSVNAEIEDDEVKLEHALQQVMEQTDTLVKENEMFAAYLLRQNAKMGITTDEELGDVVSIRPLTQAQKLEIILLEEQAIAADIDDITERAQKDINSLKEVIEESTIRCNEIRKDAYELRRDLLINVDDPKSEISADKIIKYFQEKINAKQEQCDKLQAKNNSLKLQIQKCDLQIKQKSEQGENLHQIDFQQLQIENSQYNAKIQQRNKQLLKLKMTTGKTVQVLNNAKHDLSNLLNENSRLNRDSAERESQISKMVNELNRVVSDIEKAKRVHKKSEGKLNNTEMPHIFDYVQQMSEIQKLQAQMKTWQRKTEIAQIGAKTKKKQKFQKSLRDHADLKTNNKLKADEAERNAQYASTF
;
A
#
# COMPACT_ATOMS: atom_id res chain seq x y z
N MET A 1 37.39 -7.06 -51.31
CA MET A 1 37.81 -7.40 -49.94
C MET A 1 36.64 -7.77 -49.04
N SER A 2 35.47 -7.13 -49.12
CA SER A 2 34.29 -7.50 -48.30
C SER A 2 33.74 -8.92 -48.57
N VAL A 3 33.63 -9.32 -49.84
CA VAL A 3 33.01 -10.61 -50.23
C VAL A 3 33.85 -11.83 -49.84
N ASN A 4 35.19 -11.74 -49.90
CA ASN A 4 36.05 -12.85 -49.46
C ASN A 4 36.03 -13.04 -47.95
N ALA A 5 35.93 -11.95 -47.18
CA ALA A 5 35.80 -12.02 -45.73
C ALA A 5 34.43 -12.59 -45.30
N GLU A 6 33.36 -12.30 -46.05
CA GLU A 6 32.03 -12.90 -45.82
C GLU A 6 32.00 -14.40 -46.15
N ILE A 7 32.66 -14.84 -47.24
CA ILE A 7 32.75 -16.25 -47.61
C ILE A 7 33.56 -17.06 -46.57
N GLU A 8 34.66 -16.50 -46.08
CA GLU A 8 35.51 -17.14 -45.06
C GLU A 8 34.79 -17.23 -43.70
N ASP A 9 33.99 -16.21 -43.35
CA ASP A 9 33.14 -16.22 -42.15
C ASP A 9 31.96 -17.20 -42.26
N ASP A 10 31.43 -17.42 -43.46
CA ASP A 10 30.37 -18.40 -43.72
C ASP A 10 30.89 -19.85 -43.75
N GLU A 11 32.12 -20.07 -44.21
CA GLU A 11 32.79 -21.38 -44.17
C GLU A 11 33.07 -21.82 -42.71
N VAL A 12 33.56 -20.90 -41.87
CA VAL A 12 33.76 -21.15 -40.42
C VAL A 12 32.43 -21.45 -39.71
N LYS A 13 31.35 -20.73 -40.04
CA LYS A 13 30.01 -21.03 -39.49
C LYS A 13 29.51 -22.41 -39.92
N LEU A 14 29.79 -22.81 -41.16
CA LEU A 14 29.38 -24.11 -41.68
C LEU A 14 30.16 -25.26 -41.02
N GLU A 15 31.46 -25.09 -40.80
CA GLU A 15 32.28 -26.06 -40.04
C GLU A 15 31.78 -26.22 -38.61
N HIS A 16 31.48 -25.10 -37.93
CA HIS A 16 30.93 -25.15 -36.58
C HIS A 16 29.55 -25.84 -36.54
N ALA A 17 28.68 -25.57 -37.52
CA ALA A 17 27.39 -26.24 -37.63
C ALA A 17 27.53 -27.75 -37.90
N LEU A 18 28.47 -28.15 -38.76
CA LEU A 18 28.77 -29.55 -39.02
C LEU A 18 29.26 -30.26 -37.75
N GLN A 19 30.18 -29.63 -37.01
CA GLN A 19 30.68 -30.18 -35.75
C GLN A 19 29.55 -30.35 -34.72
N GLN A 20 28.66 -29.37 -34.60
CA GLN A 20 27.50 -29.47 -33.71
C GLN A 20 26.56 -30.62 -34.09
N VAL A 21 26.32 -30.84 -35.38
CA VAL A 21 25.49 -31.95 -35.87
C VAL A 21 26.18 -33.31 -35.64
N MET A 22 27.49 -33.39 -35.80
CA MET A 22 28.26 -34.60 -35.50
C MET A 22 28.17 -34.95 -34.01
N GLU A 23 28.37 -33.97 -33.12
CA GLU A 23 28.22 -34.17 -31.67
C GLU A 23 26.80 -34.63 -31.30
N GLN A 24 25.77 -34.02 -31.88
CA GLN A 24 24.38 -34.44 -31.68
C GLN A 24 24.14 -35.88 -32.16
N THR A 25 24.70 -36.23 -33.32
CA THR A 25 24.58 -37.59 -33.87
C THR A 25 25.24 -38.60 -32.93
N ASP A 26 26.44 -38.31 -32.42
CA ASP A 26 27.14 -39.17 -31.46
C ASP A 26 26.35 -39.34 -30.16
N THR A 27 25.70 -38.28 -29.67
CA THR A 27 24.84 -38.39 -28.48
C THR A 27 23.62 -39.28 -28.72
N LEU A 28 22.98 -39.17 -29.89
CA LEU A 28 21.82 -39.99 -30.25
C LEU A 28 22.20 -41.46 -30.46
N VAL A 29 23.38 -41.73 -31.04
CA VAL A 29 23.89 -43.10 -31.19
C VAL A 29 24.08 -43.74 -29.82
N LYS A 30 24.74 -43.06 -28.88
CA LYS A 30 24.93 -43.56 -27.51
C LYS A 30 23.60 -43.77 -26.77
N GLU A 31 22.66 -42.85 -26.95
CA GLU A 31 21.31 -42.97 -26.37
C GLU A 31 20.58 -44.20 -26.92
N ASN A 32 20.65 -44.44 -28.23
CA ASN A 32 20.05 -45.61 -28.88
C ASN A 32 20.71 -46.92 -28.45
N GLU A 33 22.04 -46.95 -28.31
CA GLU A 33 22.77 -48.12 -27.79
C GLU A 33 22.32 -48.46 -26.36
N MET A 34 22.16 -47.46 -25.50
CA MET A 34 21.68 -47.64 -24.13
C MET A 34 20.23 -48.15 -24.10
N PHE A 35 19.34 -47.61 -24.93
CA PHE A 35 17.97 -48.14 -25.04
C PHE A 35 17.92 -49.55 -25.61
N ALA A 36 18.77 -49.88 -26.59
CA ALA A 36 18.89 -51.23 -27.11
C ALA A 36 19.37 -52.20 -26.02
N ALA A 37 20.35 -51.81 -25.20
CA ALA A 37 20.82 -52.60 -24.06
C ALA A 37 19.71 -52.83 -23.03
N TYR A 38 18.94 -51.79 -22.68
CA TYR A 38 17.78 -51.89 -21.80
C TYR A 38 16.74 -52.88 -22.34
N LEU A 39 16.40 -52.78 -23.63
CA LEU A 39 15.45 -53.69 -24.27
C LEU A 39 15.95 -55.13 -24.28
N LEU A 40 17.25 -55.36 -24.54
CA LEU A 40 17.85 -56.68 -24.47
C LEU A 40 17.74 -57.29 -23.06
N ARG A 41 18.04 -56.50 -22.01
CA ARG A 41 17.88 -56.96 -20.62
C ARG A 41 16.43 -57.23 -20.26
N GLN A 42 15.50 -56.39 -20.73
CA GLN A 42 14.08 -56.56 -20.46
C GLN A 42 13.53 -57.81 -21.17
N ASN A 43 13.91 -58.03 -22.44
CA ASN A 43 13.54 -59.22 -23.20
C ASN A 43 14.12 -60.48 -22.56
N ALA A 44 15.37 -60.43 -22.07
CA ALA A 44 15.99 -61.52 -21.33
C ALA A 44 15.25 -61.81 -20.00
N LYS A 45 14.81 -60.78 -19.27
CA LYS A 45 13.98 -60.95 -18.05
C LYS A 45 12.60 -61.52 -18.33
N MET A 46 12.00 -61.16 -19.46
CA MET A 46 10.65 -61.61 -19.87
C MET A 46 10.66 -62.96 -20.59
N GLY A 47 11.82 -63.55 -20.88
CA GLY A 47 11.95 -64.83 -21.56
C GLY A 47 11.48 -64.82 -23.02
N ILE A 48 11.43 -63.64 -23.65
CA ILE A 48 10.98 -63.50 -25.03
C ILE A 48 12.13 -63.89 -25.97
N THR A 49 11.99 -65.02 -26.64
CA THR A 49 12.86 -65.45 -27.75
C THR A 49 12.48 -64.67 -29.00
N THR A 50 13.47 -64.19 -29.75
CA THR A 50 13.40 -63.22 -30.85
C THR A 50 12.56 -63.60 -32.09
N ASP A 51 11.81 -64.71 -32.05
CA ASP A 51 11.10 -65.28 -33.21
C ASP A 51 9.57 -65.09 -33.20
N GLU A 52 9.01 -64.32 -32.26
CA GLU A 52 7.64 -63.83 -32.41
C GLU A 52 7.65 -62.52 -33.21
N GLU A 53 7.28 -62.62 -34.49
CA GLU A 53 7.01 -61.49 -35.38
C GLU A 53 6.14 -60.45 -34.65
N LEU A 54 6.71 -59.28 -34.38
CA LEU A 54 5.97 -58.16 -33.80
C LEU A 54 4.87 -57.77 -34.79
N GLY A 55 3.64 -58.16 -34.44
CA GLY A 55 2.43 -57.78 -35.13
C GLY A 55 2.30 -56.27 -35.30
N ASP A 56 1.73 -55.94 -36.45
CA ASP A 56 1.45 -54.60 -36.96
C ASP A 56 0.89 -53.62 -35.91
N VAL A 57 1.40 -52.39 -35.94
CA VAL A 57 0.92 -51.20 -35.21
C VAL A 57 1.24 -51.12 -33.70
N VAL A 58 2.50 -50.87 -33.37
CA VAL A 58 2.83 -50.05 -32.19
C VAL A 58 2.82 -48.59 -32.63
N SER A 59 1.84 -47.82 -32.15
CA SER A 59 1.84 -46.36 -32.28
C SER A 59 3.20 -45.83 -31.82
N ILE A 60 4.02 -45.34 -32.75
CA ILE A 60 5.34 -44.76 -32.49
C ILE A 60 5.10 -43.42 -31.78
N ARG A 61 4.77 -43.49 -30.50
CA ARG A 61 4.68 -42.32 -29.65
C ARG A 61 6.11 -42.00 -29.21
N PRO A 62 6.61 -40.77 -29.46
CA PRO A 62 7.91 -40.38 -28.96
C PRO A 62 7.92 -40.51 -27.44
N LEU A 63 8.94 -41.20 -26.92
CA LEU A 63 9.12 -41.38 -25.49
C LEU A 63 9.23 -39.99 -24.83
N THR A 64 8.47 -39.77 -23.76
CA THR A 64 8.57 -38.50 -23.04
C THR A 64 9.94 -38.37 -22.38
N GLN A 65 10.43 -37.14 -22.19
CA GLN A 65 11.73 -36.91 -21.53
C GLN A 65 11.83 -37.61 -20.17
N ALA A 66 10.73 -37.65 -19.41
CA ALA A 66 10.65 -38.34 -18.13
C ALA A 66 10.89 -39.86 -18.26
N GLN A 67 10.26 -40.50 -19.25
CA GLN A 67 10.44 -41.93 -19.51
C GLN A 67 11.86 -42.27 -19.99
N LYS A 68 12.47 -41.39 -20.80
CA LYS A 68 13.88 -41.56 -21.20
C LYS A 68 14.81 -41.54 -20.00
N LEU A 69 14.62 -40.57 -19.10
CA LEU A 69 15.39 -40.47 -17.86
C LEU A 69 15.18 -41.69 -16.95
N GLU A 70 13.95 -42.21 -16.87
CA GLU A 70 13.65 -43.42 -16.10
C GLU A 70 14.41 -44.64 -16.65
N ILE A 71 14.43 -44.84 -17.97
CA ILE A 71 15.18 -45.93 -18.60
C ILE A 71 16.69 -45.77 -18.34
N ILE A 72 17.21 -44.55 -18.47
CA ILE A 72 18.63 -44.26 -18.17
C ILE A 72 18.97 -44.66 -16.74
N LEU A 73 18.15 -44.26 -15.76
CA LEU A 73 18.38 -44.59 -14.35
C LEU A 73 18.34 -46.10 -14.09
N LEU A 74 17.42 -46.82 -14.72
CA LEU A 74 17.33 -48.28 -14.59
C LEU A 74 18.54 -48.97 -15.21
N GLU A 75 18.99 -48.51 -16.38
CA GLU A 75 20.15 -49.08 -17.06
C GLU A 75 21.46 -48.73 -16.34
N GLU A 76 21.58 -47.53 -15.78
CA GLU A 76 22.69 -47.12 -14.91
C GLU A 76 22.78 -48.04 -13.69
N GLN A 77 21.66 -48.32 -13.03
CA GLN A 77 21.61 -49.25 -11.90
C GLN A 77 21.97 -50.69 -12.32
N ALA A 78 21.52 -51.14 -13.49
CA ALA A 78 21.86 -52.47 -14.00
C ALA A 78 23.36 -52.59 -14.33
N ILE A 79 23.94 -51.59 -14.97
CA ILE A 79 25.38 -51.53 -15.27
C ILE A 79 26.20 -51.49 -13.98
N ALA A 80 25.77 -50.70 -12.99
CA ALA A 80 26.43 -50.66 -11.69
C ALA A 80 26.45 -52.04 -11.01
N ALA A 81 25.32 -52.76 -11.02
CA ALA A 81 25.24 -54.11 -10.48
C ALA A 81 26.14 -55.09 -11.25
N ASP A 82 26.18 -55.02 -12.58
CA ASP A 82 27.07 -55.86 -13.40
C ASP A 82 28.56 -55.59 -13.10
N ILE A 83 28.94 -54.32 -12.91
CA ILE A 83 30.29 -53.93 -12.52
C ILE A 83 30.63 -54.53 -11.15
N ASP A 84 29.75 -54.42 -10.17
CA ASP A 84 29.97 -54.99 -8.83
C ASP A 84 30.15 -56.51 -8.90
N ASP A 85 29.29 -57.21 -9.65
CA ASP A 85 29.39 -58.65 -9.88
C ASP A 85 30.72 -59.07 -10.54
N ILE A 86 31.13 -58.35 -11.58
CA ILE A 86 32.39 -58.61 -12.31
C ILE A 86 33.58 -58.34 -11.39
N THR A 87 33.55 -57.26 -10.61
CA THR A 87 34.64 -56.94 -9.68
C THR A 87 34.75 -57.96 -8.55
N GLU A 88 33.64 -58.47 -8.02
CA GLU A 88 33.64 -59.52 -7.00
C GLU A 88 34.24 -60.83 -7.55
N ARG A 89 33.84 -61.23 -8.78
CA ARG A 89 34.40 -62.42 -9.45
C ARG A 89 35.89 -62.25 -9.72
N ALA A 90 36.29 -61.12 -10.29
CA ALA A 90 37.69 -60.82 -10.53
C ALA A 90 38.52 -60.83 -9.23
N GLN A 91 37.97 -60.31 -8.13
CA GLN A 91 38.64 -60.33 -6.84
C GLN A 91 38.80 -61.75 -6.28
N LYS A 92 37.78 -62.61 -6.43
CA LYS A 92 37.87 -64.03 -6.07
C LYS A 92 38.95 -64.74 -6.88
N ASP A 93 39.00 -64.49 -8.19
CA ASP A 93 40.00 -65.08 -9.09
C ASP A 93 41.42 -64.60 -8.73
N ILE A 94 41.60 -63.30 -8.48
CA ILE A 94 42.88 -62.73 -8.02
C ILE A 94 43.34 -63.40 -6.73
N ASN A 95 42.44 -63.60 -5.77
CA ASN A 95 42.79 -64.23 -4.50
C ASN A 95 43.17 -65.69 -4.71
N SER A 96 42.41 -66.45 -5.50
CA SER A 96 42.73 -67.85 -5.81
C SER A 96 44.06 -68.00 -6.55
N LEU A 97 44.34 -67.14 -7.53
CA LEU A 97 45.62 -67.15 -8.24
C LEU A 97 46.79 -66.81 -7.31
N LYS A 98 46.62 -65.87 -6.38
CA LYS A 98 47.63 -65.56 -5.35
C LYS A 98 47.90 -66.76 -4.46
N GLU A 99 46.85 -67.44 -3.98
CA GLU A 99 46.97 -68.66 -3.17
C GLU A 99 47.76 -69.75 -3.90
N VAL A 100 47.45 -69.99 -5.18
CA VAL A 100 48.16 -70.98 -6.02
C VAL A 100 49.63 -70.60 -6.24
N ILE A 101 49.92 -69.32 -6.48
CA ILE A 101 51.30 -68.83 -6.65
C ILE A 101 52.10 -69.00 -5.36
N GLU A 102 51.53 -68.64 -4.21
CA GLU A 102 52.18 -68.81 -2.90
C GLU A 102 52.44 -70.28 -2.61
N GLU A 103 51.45 -71.15 -2.80
CA GLU A 103 51.59 -72.60 -2.61
C GLU A 103 52.68 -73.18 -3.54
N SER A 104 52.64 -72.82 -4.83
CA SER A 104 53.63 -73.28 -5.81
C SER A 104 55.05 -72.82 -5.43
N THR A 105 55.19 -71.58 -4.97
CA THR A 105 56.47 -71.03 -4.53
C THR A 105 57.01 -71.79 -3.31
N ILE A 106 56.16 -72.05 -2.31
CA ILE A 106 56.53 -72.86 -1.14
C ILE A 106 56.95 -74.27 -1.57
N ARG A 107 56.14 -74.93 -2.41
CA ARG A 107 56.40 -76.28 -2.90
C ARG A 107 57.70 -76.37 -3.70
N CYS A 108 57.99 -75.41 -4.58
CA CYS A 108 59.26 -75.35 -5.30
C CYS A 108 60.46 -75.19 -4.36
N ASN A 109 60.34 -74.37 -3.32
CA ASN A 109 61.40 -74.19 -2.34
C ASN A 109 61.61 -75.45 -1.48
N GLU A 110 60.53 -76.12 -1.06
CA GLU A 110 60.60 -77.41 -0.35
C GLU A 110 61.29 -78.48 -1.21
N ILE A 111 60.89 -78.64 -2.49
CA ILE A 111 61.50 -79.62 -3.39
C ILE A 111 63.00 -79.35 -3.58
N ARG A 112 63.40 -78.08 -3.77
CA ARG A 112 64.83 -77.72 -3.89
C ARG A 112 65.60 -78.05 -2.62
N LYS A 113 65.02 -77.76 -1.46
CA LYS A 113 65.62 -78.08 -0.16
C LYS A 113 65.73 -79.60 0.03
N ASP A 114 64.67 -80.35 -0.25
CA ASP A 114 64.67 -81.81 -0.14
C ASP A 114 65.68 -82.46 -1.10
N ALA A 115 65.81 -81.96 -2.34
CA ALA A 115 66.82 -82.42 -3.29
C ALA A 115 68.25 -82.15 -2.80
N TYR A 116 68.50 -80.98 -2.20
CA TYR A 116 69.79 -80.66 -1.60
C TYR A 116 70.10 -81.53 -0.39
N GLU A 117 69.13 -81.70 0.52
CA GLU A 117 69.28 -82.54 1.71
C GLU A 117 69.51 -84.01 1.34
N LEU A 118 68.78 -84.53 0.36
CA LEU A 118 68.98 -85.88 -0.18
C LEU A 118 70.42 -86.05 -0.68
N ARG A 119 70.92 -85.11 -1.49
CA ARG A 119 72.29 -85.14 -2.00
C ARG A 119 73.33 -85.00 -0.88
N ARG A 120 73.11 -84.12 0.09
CA ARG A 120 74.02 -83.92 1.23
C ARG A 120 74.08 -85.20 2.08
N ASP A 121 72.93 -85.72 2.46
CA ASP A 121 72.81 -86.77 3.45
C ASP A 121 73.18 -88.15 2.88
N LEU A 122 72.93 -88.39 1.59
CA LEU A 122 73.25 -89.66 0.92
C LEU A 122 74.57 -89.66 0.13
N LEU A 123 75.02 -88.52 -0.44
CA LEU A 123 76.16 -88.48 -1.37
C LEU A 123 77.43 -87.84 -0.79
N ILE A 124 77.30 -86.86 0.11
CA ILE A 124 78.45 -86.10 0.64
C ILE A 124 79.00 -86.73 1.92
N ASN A 125 78.16 -87.42 2.70
CA ASN A 125 78.57 -88.16 3.91
C ASN A 125 79.12 -89.57 3.60
N VAL A 126 79.51 -89.85 2.36
CA VAL A 126 80.16 -91.09 1.96
C VAL A 126 81.62 -90.75 1.69
N ASP A 127 82.52 -91.24 2.56
CA ASP A 127 83.96 -90.91 2.54
C ASP A 127 84.68 -91.38 1.26
N ASP A 128 84.01 -92.15 0.39
CA ASP A 128 84.56 -92.67 -0.86
C ASP A 128 83.51 -92.61 -2.00
N PRO A 129 83.72 -91.82 -3.07
CA PRO A 129 82.74 -91.62 -4.15
C PRO A 129 82.45 -92.87 -5.00
N LYS A 130 83.14 -93.99 -4.73
CA LYS A 130 82.92 -95.31 -5.35
C LYS A 130 82.19 -96.32 -4.44
N SER A 131 81.89 -95.96 -3.20
CA SER A 131 81.19 -96.86 -2.28
C SER A 131 79.69 -96.87 -2.59
N GLU A 132 79.13 -98.05 -2.83
CA GLU A 132 77.69 -98.22 -3.03
C GLU A 132 76.93 -97.77 -1.78
N ILE A 133 75.94 -96.89 -1.97
CA ILE A 133 75.11 -96.39 -0.88
C ILE A 133 74.32 -97.57 -0.31
N SER A 134 74.51 -97.87 0.97
CA SER A 134 73.76 -98.93 1.66
C SER A 134 72.26 -98.65 1.63
N ALA A 135 71.47 -99.68 1.26
CA ALA A 135 70.02 -99.62 1.23
C ALA A 135 69.42 -99.22 2.60
N ASP A 136 70.04 -99.63 3.71
CA ASP A 136 69.57 -99.29 5.07
C ASP A 136 69.65 -97.78 5.34
N LYS A 137 70.65 -97.08 4.79
CA LYS A 137 70.76 -95.62 4.93
C LYS A 137 69.65 -94.91 4.15
N ILE A 138 69.30 -95.42 2.98
CA ILE A 138 68.20 -94.88 2.15
C ILE A 138 66.86 -95.08 2.87
N ILE A 139 66.62 -96.28 3.41
CA ILE A 139 65.40 -96.60 4.18
C ILE A 139 65.27 -95.68 5.39
N LYS A 140 66.36 -95.51 6.16
CA LYS A 140 66.38 -94.64 7.34
C LYS A 140 66.08 -93.18 6.97
N TYR A 141 66.69 -92.66 5.92
CA TYR A 141 66.43 -91.30 5.42
C TYR A 141 64.94 -91.10 5.08
N PHE A 142 64.34 -92.03 4.33
CA PHE A 142 62.92 -91.93 3.96
C PHE A 142 62.00 -92.08 5.17
N GLN A 143 62.32 -92.94 6.14
CA GLN A 143 61.56 -93.05 7.40
C GLN A 143 61.60 -91.74 8.20
N GLU A 144 62.77 -91.12 8.34
CA GLU A 144 62.90 -89.82 9.01
C GLU A 144 62.12 -88.72 8.28
N LYS A 145 62.14 -88.71 6.93
CA LYS A 145 61.36 -87.77 6.13
C LYS A 145 59.85 -87.98 6.25
N ILE A 146 59.38 -89.22 6.26
CA ILE A 146 57.96 -89.55 6.47
C ILE A 146 57.51 -89.07 7.86
N ASN A 147 58.29 -89.34 8.90
CA ASN A 147 57.99 -88.90 10.26
C ASN A 147 57.94 -87.36 10.37
N ALA A 148 58.90 -86.66 9.76
CA ALA A 148 58.91 -85.20 9.75
C ALA A 148 57.69 -84.60 9.00
N LYS A 149 57.29 -85.20 7.87
CA LYS A 149 56.07 -84.78 7.15
C LYS A 149 54.80 -85.09 7.95
N GLN A 150 54.74 -86.21 8.67
CA GLN A 150 53.62 -86.51 9.56
C GLN A 150 53.48 -85.46 10.67
N GLU A 151 54.59 -85.08 11.32
CA GLU A 151 54.59 -84.03 12.34
C GLU A 151 54.15 -82.67 11.77
N GLN A 152 54.53 -82.35 10.53
CA GLN A 152 54.07 -81.16 9.83
C GLN A 152 52.56 -81.19 9.55
N CYS A 153 52.02 -82.34 9.12
CA CYS A 153 50.58 -82.54 8.93
C CYS A 153 49.80 -82.31 10.24
N ASP A 154 50.27 -82.91 11.34
CA ASP A 154 49.61 -82.77 12.65
C ASP A 154 49.58 -81.30 13.11
N LYS A 155 50.69 -80.57 12.92
CA LYS A 155 50.78 -79.12 13.21
C LYS A 155 49.80 -78.30 12.36
N LEU A 156 49.73 -78.58 11.05
CA LEU A 156 48.81 -77.88 10.14
C LEU A 156 47.35 -78.18 10.48
N GLN A 157 47.03 -79.42 10.84
CA GLN A 157 45.68 -79.83 11.25
C GLN A 157 45.26 -79.12 12.55
N ALA A 158 46.14 -79.05 13.55
CA ALA A 158 45.89 -78.29 14.78
C ALA A 158 45.66 -76.80 14.49
N LYS A 159 46.47 -76.19 13.61
CA LYS A 159 46.30 -74.79 13.19
C LYS A 159 44.99 -74.56 12.44
N ASN A 160 44.62 -75.46 11.53
CA ASN A 160 43.36 -75.39 10.79
C ASN A 160 42.14 -75.44 11.74
N ASN A 161 42.15 -76.35 12.71
CA ASN A 161 41.10 -76.44 13.72
C ASN A 161 41.01 -75.17 14.58
N SER A 162 42.15 -74.61 14.99
CA SER A 162 42.19 -73.34 15.74
C SER A 162 41.61 -72.17 14.93
N LEU A 163 41.98 -72.05 13.66
CA LEU A 163 41.45 -71.01 12.76
C LEU A 163 39.94 -71.17 12.53
N LYS A 164 39.43 -72.40 12.34
CA LYS A 164 37.99 -72.68 12.24
C LYS A 164 37.22 -72.21 13.47
N LEU A 165 37.74 -72.49 14.67
CA LEU A 165 37.13 -72.01 15.92
C LEU A 165 37.16 -70.49 16.02
N GLN A 166 38.24 -69.85 15.57
CA GLN A 166 38.35 -68.40 15.56
C GLN A 166 37.35 -67.76 14.60
N ILE A 167 37.19 -68.31 13.39
CA ILE A 167 36.18 -67.88 12.42
C ILE A 167 34.79 -67.98 13.04
N GLN A 168 34.43 -69.14 13.61
CA GLN A 168 33.14 -69.35 14.26
C GLN A 168 32.89 -68.35 15.40
N LYS A 169 33.92 -68.04 16.19
CA LYS A 169 33.83 -67.02 17.25
C LYS A 169 33.60 -65.63 16.67
N CYS A 170 34.31 -65.24 15.62
CA CYS A 170 34.11 -63.97 14.94
C CYS A 170 32.70 -63.87 14.33
N ASP A 171 32.20 -64.92 13.69
CA ASP A 171 30.85 -64.95 13.13
C ASP A 171 29.78 -64.77 14.22
N LEU A 172 29.95 -65.44 15.36
CA LEU A 172 29.06 -65.26 16.51
C LEU A 172 29.11 -63.83 17.05
N GLN A 173 30.30 -63.22 17.13
CA GLN A 173 30.43 -61.83 17.55
C GLN A 173 29.78 -60.85 16.58
N ILE A 174 29.90 -61.09 15.27
CA ILE A 174 29.24 -60.27 14.24
C ILE A 174 27.72 -60.38 14.38
N LYS A 175 27.18 -61.61 14.52
CA LYS A 175 25.74 -61.82 14.73
C LYS A 175 25.22 -61.12 15.99
N GLN A 176 25.91 -61.29 17.13
CA GLN A 176 25.54 -60.62 18.38
C GLN A 176 25.57 -59.10 18.25
N LYS A 177 26.60 -58.54 17.62
CA LYS A 177 26.69 -57.09 17.39
C LYS A 177 25.61 -56.58 16.43
N SER A 178 25.27 -57.35 15.40
CA SER A 178 24.19 -57.01 14.47
C SER A 178 22.85 -56.96 15.19
N GLU A 179 22.49 -58.01 15.94
CA GLU A 179 21.21 -58.09 16.66
C GLU A 179 21.09 -57.04 17.79
N GLN A 180 22.19 -56.75 18.49
CA GLN A 180 22.22 -55.71 19.53
C GLN A 180 22.15 -54.30 18.93
N GLY A 181 22.82 -54.07 17.80
CA GLY A 181 22.78 -52.79 17.09
C GLY A 181 21.40 -52.51 16.51
N GLU A 182 20.77 -53.49 15.87
CA GLU A 182 19.49 -53.32 15.19
C GLU A 182 18.34 -52.98 16.15
N ASN A 183 18.27 -53.65 17.30
CA ASN A 183 17.25 -53.39 18.31
C ASN A 183 17.42 -52.02 19.01
N LEU A 184 18.66 -51.62 19.33
CA LEU A 184 18.92 -50.31 19.94
C LEU A 184 18.59 -49.18 18.97
N HIS A 185 19.05 -49.31 17.70
CA HIS A 185 18.79 -48.31 16.67
C HIS A 185 17.29 -48.17 16.34
N GLN A 186 16.52 -49.25 16.36
CA GLN A 186 15.09 -49.18 16.11
C GLN A 186 14.35 -48.41 17.21
N ILE A 187 14.66 -48.66 18.48
CA ILE A 187 14.04 -47.96 19.62
C ILE A 187 14.43 -46.48 19.61
N ASP A 188 15.71 -46.16 19.42
CA ASP A 188 16.19 -44.78 19.34
C ASP A 188 15.54 -44.03 18.16
N PHE A 189 15.38 -44.69 17.02
CA PHE A 189 14.71 -44.11 15.86
C PHE A 189 13.23 -43.85 16.13
N GLN A 190 12.52 -44.80 16.76
CA GLN A 190 11.12 -44.61 17.17
C GLN A 190 10.99 -43.46 18.18
N GLN A 191 11.92 -43.36 19.13
CA GLN A 191 11.96 -42.26 20.09
C GLN A 191 12.13 -40.91 19.39
N LEU A 192 13.07 -40.81 18.44
CA LEU A 192 13.29 -39.60 17.64
C LEU A 192 12.05 -39.22 16.82
N GLN A 193 11.35 -40.21 16.27
CA GLN A 193 10.10 -40.00 15.53
C GLN A 193 8.98 -39.46 16.44
N ILE A 194 8.86 -40.00 17.65
CA ILE A 194 7.91 -39.53 18.67
C ILE A 194 8.23 -38.08 19.06
N GLU A 195 9.50 -37.78 19.37
CA GLU A 195 9.93 -36.42 19.74
C GLU A 195 9.68 -35.43 18.61
N ASN A 196 10.01 -35.78 17.37
CA ASN A 196 9.77 -34.93 16.21
C ASN A 196 8.26 -34.64 16.04
N SER A 197 7.42 -35.67 16.18
CA SER A 197 5.96 -35.52 16.14
C SER A 197 5.45 -34.58 17.25
N GLN A 198 5.96 -34.74 18.48
CA GLN A 198 5.61 -33.87 19.61
C GLN A 198 6.05 -32.41 19.38
N TYR A 199 7.27 -32.18 18.87
CA TYR A 199 7.75 -30.85 18.55
C TYR A 199 6.94 -30.19 17.44
N ASN A 200 6.58 -30.95 16.40
CA ASN A 200 5.71 -30.45 15.34
C ASN A 200 4.32 -30.06 15.86
N ALA A 201 3.72 -30.88 16.73
CA ALA A 201 2.44 -30.54 17.36
C ALA A 201 2.55 -29.23 18.18
N LYS A 202 3.64 -29.06 18.93
CA LYS A 202 3.91 -27.85 19.73
C LYS A 202 4.13 -26.62 18.85
N ILE A 203 4.86 -26.76 17.74
CA ILE A 203 5.05 -25.70 16.74
C ILE A 203 3.71 -25.30 16.13
N GLN A 204 2.88 -26.26 15.72
CA GLN A 204 1.55 -25.97 15.18
C GLN A 204 0.65 -25.25 16.20
N GLN A 205 0.68 -25.66 17.47
CA GLN A 205 -0.07 -24.98 18.53
C GLN A 205 0.39 -23.52 18.69
N ARG A 206 1.70 -23.29 18.72
CA ARG A 206 2.28 -21.93 18.82
C ARG A 206 1.95 -21.08 17.60
N ASN A 207 2.01 -21.64 16.40
CA ASN A 207 1.61 -20.95 15.17
C ASN A 207 0.13 -20.56 15.17
N LYS A 208 -0.76 -21.45 15.64
CA LYS A 208 -2.19 -21.12 15.82
C LYS A 208 -2.39 -19.99 16.83
N GLN A 209 -1.68 -19.99 17.95
CA GLN A 209 -1.72 -18.90 18.92
C GLN A 209 -1.20 -17.58 18.33
N LEU A 210 -0.08 -17.62 17.62
CA LEU A 210 0.51 -16.45 16.96
C LEU A 210 -0.44 -15.85 15.92
N LEU A 211 -1.11 -16.70 15.13
CA LEU A 211 -2.10 -16.25 14.16
C LEU A 211 -3.28 -15.56 14.84
N LYS A 212 -3.82 -16.13 15.93
CA LYS A 212 -4.87 -15.48 16.72
C LYS A 212 -4.44 -14.12 17.24
N LEU A 213 -3.24 -14.02 17.81
CA LEU A 213 -2.65 -12.76 18.28
C LEU A 213 -2.52 -11.74 17.15
N LYS A 214 -1.98 -12.13 15.98
CA LYS A 214 -1.88 -11.24 14.81
C LYS A 214 -3.24 -10.70 14.38
N MET A 215 -4.26 -11.55 14.30
CA MET A 215 -5.62 -11.14 13.92
C MET A 215 -6.23 -10.18 14.94
N THR A 216 -6.08 -10.46 16.25
CA THR A 216 -6.56 -9.56 17.31
C THR A 216 -5.82 -8.23 17.27
N THR A 217 -4.50 -8.22 17.15
CA THR A 217 -3.71 -6.99 17.03
C THR A 217 -4.14 -6.17 15.81
N GLY A 218 -4.34 -6.81 14.66
CA GLY A 218 -4.85 -6.13 13.46
C GLY A 218 -6.21 -5.46 13.68
N LYS A 219 -7.16 -6.18 14.31
CA LYS A 219 -8.47 -5.63 14.68
C LYS A 219 -8.35 -4.47 15.66
N THR A 220 -7.50 -4.59 16.68
CA THR A 220 -7.28 -3.51 17.67
C THR A 220 -6.70 -2.26 17.00
N VAL A 221 -5.74 -2.41 16.08
CA VAL A 221 -5.18 -1.29 15.32
C VAL A 221 -6.23 -0.64 14.44
N GLN A 222 -7.11 -1.42 13.80
CA GLN A 222 -8.21 -0.88 13.01
C GLN A 222 -9.19 -0.07 13.88
N VAL A 223 -9.60 -0.61 15.03
CA VAL A 223 -10.48 0.10 15.98
C VAL A 223 -9.81 1.39 16.49
N LEU A 224 -8.51 1.33 16.81
CA LEU A 224 -7.75 2.49 17.24
C LEU A 224 -7.68 3.58 16.16
N ASN A 225 -7.45 3.20 14.90
CA ASN A 225 -7.41 4.14 13.78
C ASN A 225 -8.77 4.79 13.53
N ASN A 226 -9.86 4.02 13.63
CA ASN A 226 -11.22 4.56 13.54
C ASN A 226 -11.48 5.57 14.66
N ALA A 227 -11.18 5.20 15.91
CA ALA A 227 -11.34 6.10 17.06
C ALA A 227 -10.49 7.38 16.92
N LYS A 228 -9.27 7.27 16.38
CA LYS A 228 -8.42 8.43 16.08
C LYS A 228 -9.04 9.34 15.03
N HIS A 229 -9.65 8.76 13.99
CA HIS A 229 -10.34 9.52 12.95
C HIS A 229 -11.57 10.24 13.52
N ASP A 230 -12.40 9.55 14.29
CA ASP A 230 -13.57 10.12 14.95
C ASP A 230 -13.19 11.26 15.89
N LEU A 231 -12.13 11.07 16.69
CA LEU A 231 -11.60 12.12 17.56
C LEU A 231 -11.12 13.34 16.76
N SER A 232 -10.43 13.13 15.63
CA SER A 232 -10.00 14.22 14.75
C SER A 232 -11.19 14.99 14.18
N ASN A 233 -12.28 14.30 13.82
CA ASN A 233 -13.49 14.93 13.32
C ASN A 233 -14.18 15.76 14.42
N LEU A 234 -14.30 15.21 15.63
CA LEU A 234 -14.84 15.93 16.79
C LEU A 234 -14.00 17.16 17.16
N LEU A 235 -12.67 17.07 17.07
CA LEU A 235 -11.78 18.21 17.31
C LEU A 235 -11.97 19.32 16.25
N ASN A 236 -12.14 18.94 14.99
CA ASN A 236 -12.42 19.88 13.91
C ASN A 236 -13.79 20.55 14.09
N GLU A 237 -14.82 19.77 14.47
CA GLU A 237 -16.14 20.29 14.76
C GLU A 237 -16.14 21.22 15.98
N ASN A 238 -15.47 20.85 17.06
CA ASN A 238 -15.30 21.71 18.23
C ASN A 238 -14.58 23.01 17.85
N SER A 239 -13.53 22.94 17.03
CA SER A 239 -12.83 24.12 16.52
C SER A 239 -13.74 25.02 15.68
N ARG A 240 -14.64 24.44 14.87
CA ARG A 240 -15.67 25.20 14.12
C ARG A 240 -16.67 25.86 15.07
N LEU A 241 -17.24 25.09 16.00
CA LEU A 241 -18.21 25.60 16.98
C LEU A 241 -17.63 26.72 17.84
N ASN A 242 -16.36 26.63 18.24
CA ASN A 242 -15.69 27.71 18.97
C ASN A 242 -15.55 28.99 18.12
N ARG A 243 -15.27 28.86 16.81
CA ARG A 243 -15.27 30.02 15.90
C ARG A 243 -16.67 30.63 15.77
N ASP A 244 -17.68 29.79 15.58
CA ASP A 244 -19.07 30.23 15.48
C ASP A 244 -19.51 30.93 16.78
N SER A 245 -19.14 30.37 17.95
CA SER A 245 -19.41 30.99 19.26
C SER A 245 -18.75 32.36 19.38
N ALA A 246 -17.46 32.48 19.02
CA ALA A 246 -16.76 33.76 19.05
C ALA A 246 -17.37 34.79 18.08
N GLU A 247 -17.83 34.35 16.90
CA GLU A 247 -18.54 35.21 15.97
C GLU A 247 -19.87 35.71 16.56
N ARG A 248 -20.66 34.82 17.17
CA ARG A 248 -21.92 35.18 17.84
C ARG A 248 -21.69 36.13 19.00
N GLU A 249 -20.68 35.91 19.83
CA GLU A 249 -20.29 36.84 20.90
C GLU A 249 -19.94 38.23 20.35
N SER A 250 -19.21 38.30 19.23
CA SER A 250 -18.92 39.56 18.54
C SER A 250 -20.18 40.25 18.01
N GLN A 251 -21.10 39.50 17.40
CA GLN A 251 -22.39 40.02 16.94
C GLN A 251 -23.23 40.57 18.09
N ILE A 252 -23.29 39.84 19.22
CA ILE A 252 -23.98 40.28 20.43
C ILE A 252 -23.36 41.58 20.95
N SER A 253 -22.02 41.67 21.03
CA SER A 253 -21.34 42.89 21.47
C SER A 253 -21.69 44.10 20.58
N LYS A 254 -21.75 43.91 19.25
CA LYS A 254 -22.19 44.96 18.32
C LYS A 254 -23.64 45.37 18.56
N MET A 255 -24.57 44.42 18.69
CA MET A 255 -25.98 44.70 18.98
C MET A 255 -26.18 45.41 20.31
N VAL A 256 -25.43 45.03 21.36
CA VAL A 256 -25.46 45.71 22.66
C VAL A 256 -24.99 47.16 22.52
N ASN A 257 -23.93 47.41 21.75
CA ASN A 257 -23.46 48.78 21.48
C ASN A 257 -24.48 49.60 20.69
N GLU A 258 -25.14 49.01 19.69
CA GLU A 258 -26.23 49.64 18.93
C GLU A 258 -27.44 49.93 19.82
N LEU A 259 -27.84 48.98 20.66
CA LEU A 259 -28.93 49.15 21.62
C LEU A 259 -28.63 50.32 22.57
N ASN A 260 -27.41 50.39 23.11
CA ASN A 260 -26.99 51.50 23.97
C ASN A 260 -27.06 52.86 23.25
N ARG A 261 -26.71 52.91 21.95
CA ARG A 261 -26.87 54.13 21.13
C ARG A 261 -28.34 54.50 20.97
N VAL A 262 -29.19 53.55 20.61
CA VAL A 262 -30.64 53.76 20.45
C VAL A 262 -31.26 54.23 21.76
N VAL A 263 -30.89 53.63 22.90
CA VAL A 263 -31.36 54.07 24.23
C VAL A 263 -30.95 55.53 24.50
N SER A 264 -29.69 55.90 24.22
CA SER A 264 -29.24 57.29 24.35
C SER A 264 -30.03 58.24 23.44
N ASP A 265 -30.33 57.82 22.21
CA ASP A 265 -31.10 58.63 21.27
C ASP A 265 -32.57 58.75 21.68
N ILE A 266 -33.18 57.69 22.23
CA ILE A 266 -34.51 57.74 22.86
C ILE A 266 -34.51 58.74 24.02
N GLU A 267 -33.50 58.74 24.88
CA GLU A 267 -33.39 59.71 25.97
C GLU A 267 -33.28 61.15 25.46
N LYS A 268 -32.47 61.39 24.42
CA LYS A 268 -32.38 62.71 23.76
C LYS A 268 -33.73 63.11 23.18
N ALA A 269 -34.40 62.21 22.47
CA ALA A 269 -35.73 62.45 21.89
C ALA A 269 -36.78 62.76 22.97
N LYS A 270 -36.81 62.00 24.07
CA LYS A 270 -37.67 62.27 25.23
C LYS A 270 -37.39 63.65 25.84
N ARG A 271 -36.13 64.06 25.96
CA ARG A 271 -35.77 65.42 26.44
C ARG A 271 -36.30 66.51 25.49
N VAL A 272 -36.15 66.32 24.18
CA VAL A 272 -36.68 67.25 23.16
C VAL A 272 -38.20 67.30 23.20
N HIS A 273 -38.86 66.15 23.31
CA HIS A 273 -40.31 66.05 23.42
C HIS A 273 -40.82 66.79 24.67
N LYS A 274 -40.24 66.52 25.84
CA LYS A 274 -40.59 67.21 27.10
C LYS A 274 -40.38 68.73 27.02
N LYS A 275 -39.30 69.20 26.36
CA LYS A 275 -39.09 70.64 26.10
C LYS A 275 -40.17 71.21 25.18
N SER A 276 -40.61 70.45 24.19
CA SER A 276 -41.64 70.86 23.23
C SER A 276 -43.02 70.88 23.87
N GLU A 277 -43.37 69.88 24.70
CA GLU A 277 -44.57 69.91 25.54
C GLU A 277 -44.54 71.10 26.50
N GLY A 278 -43.39 71.38 27.13
CA GLY A 278 -43.21 72.58 27.96
C GLY A 278 -43.48 73.86 27.18
N LYS A 279 -43.00 73.98 25.94
CA LYS A 279 -43.33 75.12 25.06
C LYS A 279 -44.80 75.15 24.68
N LEU A 280 -45.43 74.01 24.40
CA LEU A 280 -46.85 73.93 24.05
C LEU A 280 -47.72 74.36 25.24
N ASN A 281 -47.35 73.96 26.46
CA ASN A 281 -48.04 74.35 27.69
C ASN A 281 -47.76 75.81 28.10
N ASN A 282 -46.58 76.35 27.81
CA ASN A 282 -46.24 77.77 28.06
C ASN A 282 -46.64 78.71 26.91
N THR A 283 -47.10 78.19 25.78
CA THR A 283 -47.71 79.02 24.75
C THR A 283 -49.13 79.28 25.21
N GLU A 284 -49.34 80.39 25.91
CA GLU A 284 -50.68 80.94 26.11
C GLU A 284 -51.29 81.14 24.71
N MET A 285 -52.10 80.18 24.30
CA MET A 285 -52.88 80.25 23.09
C MET A 285 -53.78 81.48 23.23
N PRO A 286 -53.68 82.50 22.36
CA PRO A 286 -54.41 83.75 22.52
C PRO A 286 -55.88 83.47 22.80
N HIS A 287 -56.39 83.96 23.93
CA HIS A 287 -57.72 83.63 24.39
C HIS A 287 -58.73 84.23 23.40
N ILE A 288 -59.81 83.51 23.06
CA ILE A 288 -60.84 83.98 22.10
C ILE A 288 -61.36 85.37 22.51
N PHE A 289 -61.41 85.62 23.82
CA PHE A 289 -61.81 86.90 24.38
C PHE A 289 -60.88 88.07 23.96
N ASP A 290 -59.57 87.86 23.91
CA ASP A 290 -58.62 88.89 23.46
C ASP A 290 -58.82 89.21 21.98
N TYR A 291 -59.07 88.19 21.15
CA TYR A 291 -59.42 88.38 19.74
C TYR A 291 -60.74 89.13 19.59
N VAL A 292 -61.76 88.79 20.38
CA VAL A 292 -63.06 89.48 20.38
C VAL A 292 -62.93 90.92 20.88
N GLN A 293 -62.09 91.18 21.87
CA GLN A 293 -61.83 92.51 22.40
C GLN A 293 -61.12 93.38 21.36
N GLN A 294 -60.08 92.86 20.70
CA GLN A 294 -59.41 93.51 19.57
C GLN A 294 -60.38 93.77 18.41
N MET A 295 -61.27 92.82 18.09
CA MET A 295 -62.31 93.03 17.07
C MET A 295 -63.33 94.11 17.47
N SER A 296 -63.71 94.19 18.76
CA SER A 296 -64.57 95.27 19.25
C SER A 296 -63.89 96.63 19.18
N GLU A 297 -62.58 96.70 19.46
CA GLU A 297 -61.79 97.92 19.32
C GLU A 297 -61.70 98.38 17.87
N ILE A 298 -61.48 97.44 16.94
CA ILE A 298 -61.52 97.73 15.50
C ILE A 298 -62.89 98.29 15.10
N GLN A 299 -63.99 97.71 15.58
CA GLN A 299 -65.34 98.21 15.30
C GLN A 299 -65.59 99.61 15.89
N LYS A 300 -65.14 99.86 17.13
CA LYS A 300 -65.22 101.20 17.76
C LYS A 300 -64.42 102.23 16.97
N LEU A 301 -63.19 101.89 16.57
CA LEU A 301 -62.33 102.77 15.76
C LEU A 301 -62.93 103.03 14.38
N GLN A 302 -63.51 102.02 13.72
CA GLN A 302 -64.24 102.20 12.46
C GLN A 302 -65.48 103.11 12.61
N ALA A 303 -66.23 102.97 13.71
CA ALA A 303 -67.37 103.84 14.00
C ALA A 303 -66.94 105.29 14.25
N GLN A 304 -65.83 105.49 14.98
CA GLN A 304 -65.23 106.81 15.16
C GLN A 304 -64.75 107.39 13.83
N MET A 305 -64.10 106.60 12.99
CA MET A 305 -63.67 107.02 11.65
C MET A 305 -64.84 107.51 10.79
N LYS A 306 -65.94 106.74 10.72
CA LYS A 306 -67.17 107.15 10.02
C LYS A 306 -67.79 108.42 10.60
N THR A 307 -67.77 108.59 11.92
CA THR A 307 -68.29 109.79 12.58
C THR A 307 -67.46 111.03 12.21
N TRP A 308 -66.13 110.91 12.20
CA TRP A 308 -65.24 111.98 11.77
C TRP A 308 -65.40 112.29 10.28
N GLN A 309 -65.58 111.27 9.43
CA GLN A 309 -65.88 111.44 8.00
C GLN A 309 -67.18 112.23 7.77
N ARG A 310 -68.23 111.93 8.56
CA ARG A 310 -69.50 112.66 8.49
C ARG A 310 -69.37 114.09 9.01
N LYS A 311 -68.54 114.34 10.03
CA LYS A 311 -68.25 115.70 10.52
C LYS A 311 -67.48 116.54 9.50
N THR A 312 -66.52 115.96 8.77
CA THR A 312 -65.80 116.67 7.70
C THR A 312 -66.68 116.96 6.49
N GLU A 313 -67.60 116.05 6.12
CA GLU A 313 -68.60 116.32 5.08
C GLU A 313 -69.54 117.46 5.45
N ILE A 314 -70.07 117.49 6.69
CA ILE A 314 -70.94 118.57 7.18
C ILE A 314 -70.18 119.91 7.20
N ALA A 315 -68.91 119.91 7.59
CA ALA A 315 -68.07 121.11 7.56
C ALA A 315 -67.83 121.62 6.11
N GLN A 316 -67.61 120.72 5.15
CA GLN A 316 -67.45 121.05 3.73
C GLN A 316 -68.74 121.61 3.11
N ILE A 317 -69.90 121.00 3.41
CA ILE A 317 -71.20 121.48 2.94
C ILE A 317 -71.50 122.87 3.55
N GLY A 318 -71.24 123.07 4.85
CA GLY A 318 -71.39 124.38 5.50
C GLY A 318 -70.51 125.48 4.90
N ALA A 319 -69.27 125.16 4.52
CA ALA A 319 -68.37 126.10 3.86
C ALA A 319 -68.81 126.48 2.43
N LYS A 320 -69.38 125.52 1.67
CA LYS A 320 -69.92 125.75 0.33
C LYS A 320 -71.17 126.65 0.36
N THR A 321 -72.05 126.48 1.35
CA THR A 321 -73.28 127.29 1.48
C THR A 321 -72.99 128.74 1.88
N LYS A 322 -72.00 128.98 2.78
CA LYS A 322 -71.56 130.33 3.15
C LYS A 322 -70.90 131.10 1.98
N LYS A 323 -70.16 130.42 1.09
CA LYS A 323 -69.64 131.04 -0.15
C LYS A 323 -70.76 131.47 -1.10
N LYS A 324 -71.83 130.68 -1.22
CA LYS A 324 -72.98 130.96 -2.10
C LYS A 324 -73.84 132.14 -1.60
N GLN A 325 -74.02 132.28 -0.29
CA GLN A 325 -74.74 133.41 0.33
C GLN A 325 -73.99 134.75 0.18
N LYS A 326 -72.65 134.78 0.29
CA LYS A 326 -71.86 136.00 0.04
C LYS A 326 -71.95 136.48 -1.42
N PHE A 327 -72.03 135.56 -2.38
CA PHE A 327 -72.16 135.88 -3.81
C PHE A 327 -73.55 136.47 -4.16
N GLN A 328 -74.64 135.92 -3.60
CA GLN A 328 -75.99 136.44 -3.86
C GLN A 328 -76.27 137.81 -3.21
N LYS A 329 -75.63 138.14 -2.09
CA LYS A 329 -75.78 139.46 -1.45
C LYS A 329 -75.11 140.57 -2.27
N SER A 330 -73.94 140.30 -2.84
CA SER A 330 -73.22 141.24 -3.73
C SER A 330 -73.96 141.52 -5.05
N LEU A 331 -74.81 140.61 -5.54
CA LEU A 331 -75.62 140.84 -6.74
C LEU A 331 -76.87 141.71 -6.50
N ARG A 332 -77.44 141.69 -5.29
CA ARG A 332 -78.60 142.53 -4.94
C ARG A 332 -78.19 143.99 -4.73
N ASP A 333 -77.07 144.22 -4.04
CA ASP A 333 -76.55 145.57 -3.79
C ASP A 333 -76.15 146.30 -5.09
N HIS A 334 -75.82 145.56 -6.16
CA HIS A 334 -75.50 146.12 -7.49
C HIS A 334 -76.74 146.38 -8.38
N ALA A 335 -77.88 145.75 -8.09
CA ALA A 335 -79.14 145.95 -8.81
C ALA A 335 -79.88 147.21 -8.32
N ASP A 336 -79.84 147.48 -7.01
CA ASP A 336 -80.52 148.63 -6.39
C ASP A 336 -79.82 149.97 -6.68
N LEU A 337 -78.53 149.96 -7.03
CA LEU A 337 -77.80 151.15 -7.51
C LEU A 337 -78.17 151.54 -8.96
N LYS A 338 -78.71 150.60 -9.75
CA LYS A 338 -79.02 150.79 -11.19
C LYS A 338 -80.43 151.34 -11.42
N THR A 339 -81.37 151.05 -10.52
CA THR A 339 -82.72 151.65 -10.48
C THR A 339 -82.69 153.10 -9.97
N ASN A 340 -81.74 153.44 -9.08
CA ASN A 340 -81.55 154.79 -8.53
C ASN A 340 -81.09 155.84 -9.58
N ASN A 341 -80.61 155.42 -10.76
CA ASN A 341 -80.22 156.32 -11.85
C ASN A 341 -81.27 156.44 -12.97
N LYS A 342 -82.24 155.52 -13.09
CA LYS A 342 -83.27 155.56 -14.15
C LYS A 342 -84.46 156.46 -13.76
N LEU A 343 -84.89 156.43 -12.51
CA LEU A 343 -86.00 157.25 -12.03
C LEU A 343 -85.67 158.75 -11.98
N LYS A 344 -84.39 159.11 -11.76
CA LYS A 344 -83.92 160.51 -11.83
C LYS A 344 -83.80 161.06 -13.27
N ALA A 345 -83.74 160.18 -14.28
CA ALA A 345 -83.74 160.58 -15.69
C ALA A 345 -85.17 160.77 -16.23
N ASP A 346 -86.11 159.89 -15.85
CA ASP A 346 -87.49 159.92 -16.36
C ASP A 346 -88.36 161.04 -15.74
N GLU A 347 -88.05 161.52 -14.52
CA GLU A 347 -88.70 162.73 -13.97
C GLU A 347 -88.17 164.04 -14.61
N ALA A 348 -86.92 164.07 -15.09
CA ALA A 348 -86.38 165.19 -15.84
C ALA A 348 -87.02 165.32 -17.24
N GLU A 349 -87.35 164.19 -17.89
CA GLU A 349 -88.04 164.19 -19.20
C GLU A 349 -89.53 164.53 -19.09
N ARG A 350 -90.21 164.21 -17.98
CA ARG A 350 -91.62 164.59 -17.78
C ARG A 350 -91.81 166.10 -17.54
N ASN A 351 -90.83 166.77 -16.93
CA ASN A 351 -90.80 168.23 -16.83
C ASN A 351 -90.61 168.93 -18.19
N ALA A 352 -90.18 168.21 -19.24
CA ALA A 352 -90.05 168.77 -20.59
C ALA A 352 -91.35 168.65 -21.43
N GLN A 353 -92.30 167.77 -21.08
CA GLN A 353 -93.54 167.55 -21.86
C GLN A 353 -94.76 168.38 -21.42
N TYR A 354 -94.71 169.07 -20.27
CA TYR A 354 -95.72 170.09 -19.90
C TYR A 354 -95.30 171.53 -20.26
N ALA A 355 -94.10 171.72 -20.81
CA ALA A 355 -93.66 172.96 -21.45
C ALA A 355 -93.86 172.94 -22.98
N SER A 356 -94.92 172.25 -23.44
CA SER A 356 -95.64 172.57 -24.69
C SER A 356 -96.92 173.37 -24.39
N THR A 357 -96.94 174.07 -23.26
CA THR A 357 -97.67 175.31 -23.01
C THR A 357 -96.91 176.08 -21.94
N PHE A 358 -95.72 176.60 -22.26
CA PHE A 358 -95.50 177.93 -22.83
C PHE A 358 -93.99 178.13 -23.08
#